data_AF-A0A960SCR8-F1
#
_entry.id   AF-A0A960SCR8-F1
#
_cell.length_a   1.000
_cell.length_b   1.000
_cell.length_c   1.000
_cell.angle_alpha   90.00
_cell.angle_beta   90.00
_cell.angle_gamma   90.00
#
_symmetry.space_group_name_H-M   'P 1'
#
loop_
_entity.id
_entity.type
_entity.pdbx_description
1 polymer ?
#
loop_
_entity_poly.entity_id
_entity_poly.type
_entity_poly.pdbx_seq_one_letter_code
_entity_poly.pdbx_strand_id
1 'polypeptide(L)'
;QMGAGYQENQDGYVYAFAPNGHINEWETDDPVQRQTVLARCFVGRNHDNAEALYDPHNWRVWTGTGWSKDFSQRFPVITWPAKGTSHGQAWYPSVIYLPSQKTYLAVASSIEPPDYPETASLLYVYASDAPQGPWKQVFSSGNFYLQGVKEDRIFSPYWIPGWCDRNAGTDAHGNTQIDCYLSMAGLGDTRGKGWNKETKKRYGVNVGKLRFKFSSTD
;
A
#
# COMPACT_ATOMS: atom_id res chain seq x y z
N GLN A 1 2.91 -4.23 -5.85
CA GLN A 1 2.09 -5.26 -6.53
C GLN A 1 1.83 -4.75 -7.93
N MET A 2 2.36 -5.40 -8.96
CA MET A 2 2.22 -4.89 -10.32
C MET A 2 1.30 -5.85 -11.09
N GLY A 3 0.12 -5.37 -11.49
CA GLY A 3 -0.80 -6.14 -12.33
C GLY A 3 -0.37 -6.11 -13.80
N ALA A 4 -1.32 -6.19 -14.74
CA ALA A 4 -1.06 -6.11 -16.18
C ALA A 4 -0.21 -4.88 -16.60
N GLY A 5 -0.26 -3.78 -15.82
CA GLY A 5 0.56 -2.59 -16.03
C GLY A 5 2.08 -2.79 -15.84
N TYR A 6 2.57 -3.97 -15.43
CA TYR A 6 4.01 -4.23 -15.43
C TYR A 6 4.63 -4.26 -16.83
N GLN A 7 3.83 -4.52 -17.87
CA GLN A 7 4.28 -4.37 -19.26
C GLN A 7 4.73 -2.92 -19.58
N GLU A 8 4.30 -1.96 -18.76
CA GLU A 8 4.66 -0.55 -18.87
C GLU A 8 5.90 -0.20 -18.03
N ASN A 9 6.56 -1.20 -17.44
CA ASN A 9 7.84 -1.02 -16.77
C ASN A 9 8.91 -0.58 -17.79
N GLN A 10 9.37 0.67 -17.65
CA GLN A 10 10.36 1.25 -18.53
C GLN A 10 11.81 1.00 -18.10
N ASP A 11 12.06 0.80 -16.81
CA ASP A 11 13.41 0.70 -16.24
C ASP A 11 13.90 -0.76 -16.08
N GLY A 12 13.00 -1.73 -16.23
CA GLY A 12 13.30 -3.16 -16.17
C GLY A 12 13.44 -3.72 -14.75
N TYR A 13 13.03 -2.99 -13.72
CA TYR A 13 13.08 -3.42 -12.33
C TYR A 13 11.71 -3.75 -11.73
N VAL A 14 11.61 -4.86 -11.00
CA VAL A 14 10.51 -5.08 -10.05
C VAL A 14 10.86 -4.36 -8.76
N TYR A 15 9.91 -3.61 -8.22
CA TYR A 15 10.01 -2.98 -6.91
C TYR A 15 9.21 -3.75 -5.86
N ALA A 16 9.85 -4.05 -4.74
CA ALA A 16 9.25 -4.66 -3.56
C ALA A 16 9.24 -3.66 -2.40
N PHE A 17 8.05 -3.44 -1.85
CA PHE A 17 7.84 -2.61 -0.66
C PHE A 17 7.51 -3.52 0.51
N ALA A 18 8.17 -3.30 1.64
CA ALA A 18 7.98 -4.12 2.84
C ALA A 18 8.06 -3.23 4.09
N PRO A 19 7.46 -3.65 5.22
CA PRO A 19 7.73 -3.02 6.51
C PRO A 19 9.23 -3.06 6.85
N ASN A 20 9.75 -2.07 7.57
CA ASN A 20 11.17 -1.97 7.94
C ASN A 20 11.61 -2.94 9.06
N GLY A 21 10.89 -4.04 9.22
CA GLY A 21 11.04 -5.00 10.31
C GLY A 21 9.82 -5.01 11.24
N HIS A 22 9.77 -6.03 12.07
CA HIS A 22 8.81 -6.16 13.15
C HIS A 22 9.60 -6.27 14.45
N ILE A 23 9.27 -5.44 15.42
CA ILE A 23 9.76 -5.62 16.79
C ILE A 23 8.63 -6.35 17.50
N ASN A 24 8.89 -7.54 18.03
CA ASN A 24 7.89 -8.38 18.71
C ASN A 24 7.39 -7.77 20.03
N GLU A 25 7.67 -6.49 20.27
CA GLU A 25 7.39 -5.78 21.49
C GLU A 25 6.23 -4.82 21.22
N TRP A 26 5.07 -5.18 21.74
CA TRP A 26 3.88 -4.33 21.84
C TRP A 26 4.09 -3.12 22.78
N GLU A 27 5.34 -2.75 23.06
CA GLU A 27 5.71 -1.83 24.14
C GLU A 27 6.75 -0.78 23.71
N THR A 28 7.24 -0.82 22.46
CA THR A 28 8.22 0.17 21.99
C THR A 28 7.59 1.19 21.05
N ASP A 29 7.77 2.49 21.33
CA ASP A 29 7.47 3.63 20.44
C ASP A 29 8.39 3.71 19.20
N ASP A 30 8.99 2.58 18.80
CA ASP A 30 9.99 2.55 17.75
C ASP A 30 9.36 2.90 16.38
N PRO A 31 9.84 3.96 15.70
CA PRO A 31 9.33 4.35 14.40
C PRO A 31 9.51 3.27 13.30
N VAL A 32 10.35 2.25 13.51
CA VAL A 32 10.59 1.16 12.56
C VAL A 32 9.30 0.41 12.20
N GLN A 33 8.35 0.27 13.13
CA GLN A 33 7.05 -0.38 12.86
C GLN A 33 6.13 0.44 11.91
N ARG A 34 6.46 1.71 11.71
CA ARG A 34 5.76 2.67 10.83
C ARG A 34 6.55 2.99 9.57
N GLN A 35 7.61 2.24 9.29
CA GLN A 35 8.46 2.51 8.14
C GLN A 35 8.25 1.45 7.06
N THR A 36 8.19 1.91 5.82
CA THR A 36 8.29 1.06 4.63
C THR A 36 9.68 1.20 4.03
N VAL A 37 10.30 0.09 3.70
CA VAL A 37 11.54 0.01 2.92
C VAL A 37 11.28 -0.47 1.50
N LEU A 38 12.25 -0.21 0.62
CA LEU A 38 12.20 -0.52 -0.79
C LEU A 38 13.37 -1.41 -1.19
N ALA A 39 13.07 -2.47 -1.94
CA ALA A 39 14.04 -3.25 -2.68
C ALA A 39 13.67 -3.30 -4.16
N ARG A 40 14.65 -3.55 -5.03
CA ARG A 40 14.42 -3.79 -6.46
C ARG A 40 15.19 -4.99 -6.98
N CYS A 41 14.66 -5.64 -8.00
CA CYS A 41 15.33 -6.71 -8.75
C CYS A 41 15.22 -6.43 -10.24
N PHE A 42 16.33 -6.54 -10.97
CA PHE A 42 16.33 -6.38 -12.42
C PHE A 42 15.78 -7.64 -13.09
N VAL A 43 14.73 -7.50 -13.90
CA VAL A 43 14.09 -8.61 -14.63
C VAL A 43 14.06 -8.39 -16.14
N GLY A 44 14.68 -7.30 -16.62
CA GLY A 44 14.59 -6.89 -18.02
C GLY A 44 13.23 -6.30 -18.38
N ARG A 45 13.04 -5.98 -19.66
CA ARG A 45 11.73 -5.61 -20.20
C ARG A 45 10.90 -6.89 -20.40
N ASN A 46 9.58 -6.79 -20.35
CA ASN A 46 8.65 -7.89 -20.65
C ASN A 46 8.83 -9.21 -19.84
N HIS A 47 9.48 -9.17 -18.66
CA HIS A 47 9.75 -10.35 -17.84
C HIS A 47 10.69 -11.39 -18.46
N ASP A 48 11.57 -10.98 -19.38
CA ASP A 48 12.55 -11.86 -20.03
C ASP A 48 13.42 -12.64 -19.03
N ASN A 49 13.54 -12.15 -17.78
CA ASN A 49 14.28 -12.79 -16.70
C ASN A 49 13.47 -12.89 -15.40
N ALA A 50 12.22 -13.37 -15.47
CA ALA A 50 11.38 -13.55 -14.28
C ALA A 50 12.00 -14.46 -13.21
N GLU A 51 12.85 -15.42 -13.62
CA GLU A 51 13.55 -16.33 -12.71
C GLU A 51 14.47 -15.59 -11.72
N ALA A 52 14.99 -14.42 -12.11
CA ALA A 52 15.82 -13.59 -11.24
C ALA A 52 15.11 -13.14 -9.95
N LEU A 53 13.77 -13.14 -9.91
CA LEU A 53 13.00 -12.81 -8.72
C LEU A 53 13.18 -13.81 -7.59
N TYR A 54 13.46 -15.07 -7.92
CA TYR A 54 13.59 -16.15 -6.94
C TYR A 54 14.98 -16.25 -6.32
N ASP A 55 15.96 -15.52 -6.85
CA ASP A 55 17.30 -15.46 -6.28
C ASP A 55 17.47 -14.19 -5.42
N PRO A 56 17.59 -14.32 -4.08
CA PRO A 56 17.78 -13.18 -3.19
C PRO A 56 19.03 -12.35 -3.53
N HIS A 57 20.05 -12.92 -4.19
CA HIS A 57 21.28 -12.21 -4.56
C HIS A 57 21.07 -11.20 -5.70
N ASN A 58 19.94 -11.26 -6.40
CA ASN A 58 19.57 -10.29 -7.44
C ASN A 58 18.89 -9.04 -6.89
N TRP A 59 18.45 -9.07 -5.64
CA TRP A 59 17.79 -7.94 -5.01
C TRP A 59 18.78 -6.89 -4.51
N ARG A 60 18.35 -5.63 -4.56
CA ARG A 60 19.08 -4.48 -4.00
C ARG A 60 18.13 -3.66 -3.15
N VAL A 61 18.55 -3.27 -1.96
CA VAL A 61 17.80 -2.35 -1.10
C VAL A 61 18.17 -0.90 -1.39
N TRP A 62 17.21 0.01 -1.24
CA TRP A 62 17.47 1.45 -1.25
C TRP A 62 18.18 1.86 0.04
N THR A 63 19.19 2.73 -0.06
CA THR A 63 20.05 3.20 1.04
C THR A 63 19.83 4.67 1.40
N GLY A 64 18.84 5.32 0.78
CA GLY A 64 18.63 6.77 0.90
C GLY A 64 19.40 7.58 -0.15
N THR A 65 20.53 7.06 -0.64
CA THR A 65 21.38 7.73 -1.65
C THR A 65 21.67 6.84 -2.87
N GLY A 66 21.46 5.53 -2.76
CA GLY A 66 21.73 4.56 -3.82
C GLY A 66 21.19 3.16 -3.52
N TRP A 67 21.68 2.16 -4.26
CA TRP A 67 21.22 0.77 -4.17
C TRP A 67 22.33 -0.16 -3.68
N SER A 68 22.05 -1.01 -2.69
CA SER A 68 23.03 -1.91 -2.09
C SER A 68 22.57 -3.38 -2.11
N LYS A 69 23.52 -4.32 -2.16
CA LYS A 69 23.26 -5.75 -1.93
C LYS A 69 23.08 -6.07 -0.45
N ASP A 70 23.58 -5.21 0.43
CA ASP A 70 23.54 -5.41 1.87
C ASP A 70 22.20 -4.91 2.43
N PHE A 71 21.31 -5.85 2.78
CA PHE A 71 19.98 -5.56 3.32
C PHE A 71 20.02 -4.86 4.68
N SER A 72 21.15 -4.88 5.39
CA SER A 72 21.31 -4.10 6.63
C SER A 72 21.35 -2.60 6.37
N GLN A 73 21.71 -2.18 5.15
CA GLN A 73 21.80 -0.77 4.73
C GLN A 73 20.47 -0.19 4.24
N ARG A 74 19.37 -0.93 4.38
CA ARG A 74 18.04 -0.49 3.94
C ARG A 74 17.65 0.84 4.61
N PHE A 75 17.06 1.73 3.83
CA PHE A 75 16.60 3.03 4.29
C PHE A 75 15.09 3.16 4.08
N PRO A 76 14.34 3.74 5.03
CA PRO A 76 12.90 3.92 4.91
C PRO A 76 12.55 4.89 3.78
N VAL A 77 11.61 4.52 2.91
CA VAL A 77 11.08 5.36 1.83
C VAL A 77 9.78 6.07 2.23
N ILE A 78 9.01 5.48 3.15
CA ILE A 78 7.80 6.09 3.71
C ILE A 78 7.85 5.90 5.23
N THR A 79 7.57 6.96 5.97
CA THR A 79 7.24 6.87 7.39
C THR A 79 5.77 7.24 7.56
N TRP A 80 4.96 6.27 7.96
CA TRP A 80 3.53 6.46 8.17
C TRP A 80 3.27 7.24 9.47
N PRO A 81 2.21 8.05 9.53
CA PRO A 81 1.91 8.84 10.72
C PRO A 81 1.73 7.95 11.96
N ALA A 82 2.22 8.42 13.11
CA ALA A 82 1.72 7.95 14.40
C ALA A 82 0.51 8.80 14.73
N LYS A 83 -0.56 8.19 15.23
CA LYS A 83 -1.65 8.92 15.86
C LYS A 83 -1.84 8.35 17.26
N GLY A 84 -1.68 9.20 18.27
CA GLY A 84 -1.69 8.80 19.69
C GLY A 84 -0.36 8.23 20.19
N THR A 85 -0.38 7.70 21.41
CA THR A 85 0.75 7.04 22.10
C THR A 85 0.85 5.55 21.77
N SER A 86 0.16 5.10 20.72
CA SER A 86 -0.10 3.69 20.52
C SER A 86 0.11 3.26 19.06
N HIS A 87 0.69 2.06 18.93
CA HIS A 87 1.30 1.43 17.77
C HIS A 87 0.55 1.61 16.45
N GLY A 88 0.85 2.67 15.71
CA GLY A 88 0.60 2.69 14.28
C GLY A 88 1.48 1.60 13.66
N GLN A 89 0.92 0.48 13.26
CA GLN A 89 1.70 -0.55 12.58
C GLN A 89 1.34 -0.52 11.10
N ALA A 90 2.33 -0.32 10.24
CA ALA A 90 2.14 -0.36 8.80
C ALA A 90 2.31 -1.81 8.31
N TRP A 91 1.40 -2.69 8.71
CA TRP A 91 1.58 -4.13 8.50
C TRP A 91 1.69 -4.51 7.02
N TYR A 92 1.06 -3.75 6.13
CA TYR A 92 0.91 -4.15 4.73
C TYR A 92 0.84 -2.94 3.78
N PRO A 93 1.96 -2.24 3.53
CA PRO A 93 1.98 -1.20 2.52
C PRO A 93 1.70 -1.81 1.15
N SER A 94 0.71 -1.28 0.44
CA SER A 94 0.39 -1.67 -0.92
C SER A 94 0.73 -0.53 -1.88
N VAL A 95 1.56 -0.82 -2.88
CA VAL A 95 2.00 0.15 -3.88
C VAL A 95 1.65 -0.31 -5.29
N ILE A 96 1.09 0.61 -6.08
CA ILE A 96 0.85 0.49 -7.52
C ILE A 96 1.47 1.66 -8.26
N TYR A 97 1.69 1.47 -9.56
CA TYR A 97 2.03 2.52 -10.51
C TYR A 97 0.83 2.76 -11.43
N LEU A 98 0.53 4.03 -11.70
CA LEU A 98 -0.48 4.51 -12.65
C LEU A 98 0.24 5.05 -13.88
N PRO A 99 0.39 4.26 -14.94
CA PRO A 99 1.16 4.68 -16.10
C PRO A 99 0.62 5.93 -16.80
N SER A 100 -0.69 6.14 -16.81
CA SER A 100 -1.29 7.31 -17.47
C SER A 100 -0.86 8.64 -16.82
N GLN A 101 -0.53 8.62 -15.53
CA GLN A 101 -0.06 9.79 -14.76
C GLN A 101 1.43 9.72 -14.43
N LYS A 102 2.09 8.60 -14.71
CA LYS A 102 3.46 8.31 -14.26
C LYS A 102 3.62 8.46 -12.74
N THR A 103 2.59 8.10 -11.99
CA THR A 103 2.53 8.29 -10.53
C THR A 103 2.44 6.95 -9.82
N TYR A 104 3.20 6.79 -8.75
CA TYR A 104 3.04 5.71 -7.79
C TYR A 104 2.04 6.10 -6.71
N LEU A 105 1.13 5.18 -6.36
CA LEU A 105 0.24 5.32 -5.22
C LEU A 105 0.58 4.25 -4.18
N ALA A 106 0.78 4.69 -2.94
CA ALA A 106 0.95 3.83 -1.78
C ALA A 106 -0.26 3.96 -0.86
N VAL A 107 -0.73 2.85 -0.32
CA VAL A 107 -1.78 2.81 0.70
C VAL A 107 -1.31 1.99 1.89
N ALA A 108 -1.65 2.45 3.08
CA ALA A 108 -1.50 1.68 4.31
C ALA A 108 -2.65 1.99 5.25
N SER A 109 -2.84 1.11 6.23
CA SER A 109 -3.69 1.39 7.38
C SER A 109 -2.88 1.40 8.67
N SER A 110 -3.29 2.20 9.64
CA SER A 110 -2.84 2.05 11.03
C SER A 110 -4.01 1.62 11.92
N ILE A 111 -3.69 0.90 12.98
CA ILE A 111 -4.61 0.50 14.04
C ILE A 111 -4.22 1.29 15.29
N GLU A 112 -5.18 1.72 16.10
CA GLU A 112 -4.93 2.44 17.36
C GLU A 112 -5.14 1.48 18.56
N PRO A 113 -4.12 1.11 19.34
CA PRO A 113 -4.26 0.45 20.66
C PRO A 113 -4.74 1.41 21.77
N PRO A 114 -5.18 0.93 22.97
CA PRO A 114 -5.14 -0.45 23.49
C PRO A 114 -6.28 -1.33 22.97
N ASP A 115 -7.25 -0.70 22.33
CA ASP A 115 -8.49 -1.28 21.85
C ASP A 115 -8.23 -2.02 20.53
N TYR A 116 -7.30 -2.97 20.52
CA TYR A 116 -7.14 -3.96 19.45
C TYR A 116 -8.12 -5.11 19.74
N PRO A 117 -9.14 -5.41 18.89
CA PRO A 117 -9.46 -4.91 17.54
C PRO A 117 -10.66 -3.92 17.50
N GLU A 118 -10.82 -3.12 18.54
CA GLU A 118 -11.93 -2.22 18.84
C GLU A 118 -11.88 -0.79 18.23
N THR A 119 -10.75 -0.34 17.67
CA THR A 119 -10.61 0.99 17.03
C THR A 119 -10.79 1.00 15.50
N ALA A 120 -11.17 2.15 14.95
CA ALA A 120 -11.30 2.37 13.51
C ALA A 120 -9.91 2.46 12.86
N SER A 121 -9.68 1.69 11.80
CA SER A 121 -8.43 1.77 11.04
C SER A 121 -8.35 3.08 10.27
N LEU A 122 -7.26 3.82 10.47
CA LEU A 122 -6.96 4.99 9.66
C LEU A 122 -6.47 4.51 8.30
N LEU A 123 -7.02 5.05 7.23
CA LEU A 123 -6.52 4.82 5.87
C LEU A 123 -5.63 5.99 5.47
N TYR A 124 -4.44 5.70 4.96
CA TYR A 124 -3.51 6.69 4.41
C TYR A 124 -3.21 6.38 2.96
N VAL A 125 -3.24 7.39 2.10
CA VAL A 125 -2.76 7.30 0.71
C VAL A 125 -1.68 8.32 0.47
N TYR A 126 -0.58 7.86 -0.13
CA TYR A 126 0.56 8.66 -0.52
C TYR A 126 0.78 8.53 -2.03
N ALA A 127 1.33 9.58 -2.64
CA ALA A 127 1.72 9.61 -4.04
C ALA A 127 3.20 10.00 -4.20
N SER A 128 3.82 9.53 -5.28
CA SER A 128 5.20 9.88 -5.65
C SER A 128 5.41 9.64 -7.15
N ASP A 129 6.28 10.42 -7.79
CA ASP A 129 6.67 10.19 -9.20
C ASP A 129 7.79 9.16 -9.34
N ALA A 130 8.39 8.74 -8.21
CA ALA A 130 9.43 7.72 -8.16
C ALA A 130 9.19 6.71 -7.03
N PRO A 131 9.58 5.44 -7.17
CA PRO A 131 9.30 4.41 -6.17
C PRO A 131 10.02 4.67 -4.83
N GLN A 132 11.18 5.33 -4.85
CA GLN A 132 11.92 5.72 -3.66
C GLN A 132 11.43 7.02 -3.00
N GLY A 133 10.47 7.71 -3.59
CA GLY A 133 9.99 9.02 -3.12
C GLY A 133 10.64 10.22 -3.82
N PRO A 134 10.39 11.45 -3.34
CA PRO A 134 9.69 11.75 -2.09
C PRO A 134 8.20 11.41 -2.14
N TRP A 135 7.69 10.81 -1.06
CA TRP A 135 6.29 10.43 -0.94
C TRP A 135 5.48 11.52 -0.23
N LYS A 136 4.39 11.96 -0.85
CA LYS A 136 3.48 12.98 -0.30
C LYS A 136 2.15 12.35 0.08
N GLN A 137 1.67 12.61 1.29
CA GLN A 137 0.32 12.22 1.69
C GLN A 137 -0.71 13.00 0.86
N VAL A 138 -1.62 12.30 0.21
CA VAL A 138 -2.68 12.88 -0.65
C VAL A 138 -4.08 12.63 -0.11
N PHE A 139 -4.24 11.64 0.77
CA PHE A 139 -5.51 11.35 1.43
C PHE A 139 -5.30 10.70 2.78
N SER A 140 -6.18 11.02 3.73
CA SER A 140 -6.33 10.25 4.96
C SER A 140 -7.79 10.23 5.40
N SER A 141 -8.24 9.10 5.95
CA SER A 141 -9.55 9.01 6.59
C SER A 141 -9.46 8.21 7.88
N GLY A 142 -10.05 8.73 8.95
CA GLY A 142 -10.21 8.01 10.21
C GLY A 142 -11.55 7.29 10.37
N ASN A 143 -12.36 7.28 9.30
CA ASN A 143 -13.72 6.74 9.29
C ASN A 143 -13.93 5.92 8.01
N PHE A 144 -12.97 5.05 7.69
CA PHE A 144 -13.12 4.17 6.54
C PHE A 144 -13.86 2.89 6.96
N TYR A 145 -15.14 2.83 6.60
CA TYR A 145 -16.07 1.75 6.96
C TYR A 145 -16.49 0.97 5.73
N LEU A 146 -16.71 -0.34 5.88
CA LEU A 146 -17.24 -1.17 4.79
C LEU A 146 -18.69 -0.81 4.54
N GLN A 147 -19.01 -0.37 3.32
CA GLN A 147 -20.38 -0.07 2.88
C GLN A 147 -21.15 0.91 3.79
N GLY A 148 -20.41 1.78 4.51
CA GLY A 148 -21.01 2.71 5.48
C GLY A 148 -21.49 2.06 6.79
N VAL A 149 -21.23 0.77 6.99
CA VAL A 149 -21.53 0.04 8.22
C VAL A 149 -20.41 0.33 9.22
N LYS A 150 -20.72 1.13 10.25
CA LYS A 150 -19.75 1.62 11.23
C LYS A 150 -19.05 0.48 11.99
N GLU A 151 -19.71 -0.66 12.09
CA GLU A 151 -19.26 -1.86 12.79
C GLU A 151 -18.34 -2.75 11.95
N ASP A 152 -18.34 -2.62 10.62
CA ASP A 152 -17.56 -3.47 9.72
C ASP A 152 -16.20 -2.81 9.44
N ARG A 153 -15.27 -3.11 10.36
CA ARG A 153 -13.91 -2.56 10.38
C ARG A 153 -13.01 -3.19 9.34
N ILE A 154 -12.09 -2.39 8.84
CA ILE A 154 -11.25 -2.69 7.68
C ILE A 154 -9.81 -2.80 8.12
N PHE A 155 -9.07 -3.80 7.66
CA PHE A 155 -7.63 -3.85 7.84
C PHE A 155 -6.94 -4.27 6.54
N SER A 156 -5.65 -3.94 6.44
CA SER A 156 -4.79 -4.34 5.33
C SER A 156 -5.36 -3.92 3.97
N PRO A 157 -5.38 -2.61 3.66
CA PRO A 157 -5.78 -2.15 2.34
C PRO A 157 -4.75 -2.59 1.30
N TYR A 158 -5.24 -3.22 0.24
CA TYR A 158 -4.44 -3.58 -0.93
C TYR A 158 -5.08 -3.02 -2.18
N TRP A 159 -4.26 -2.42 -3.02
CA TRP A 159 -4.70 -2.00 -4.35
C TRP A 159 -5.03 -3.23 -5.18
N ILE A 160 -6.02 -3.09 -6.07
CA ILE A 160 -6.31 -4.07 -7.12
C ILE A 160 -5.73 -3.46 -8.41
N PRO A 161 -4.46 -3.74 -8.78
CA PRO A 161 -3.78 -2.95 -9.80
C PRO A 161 -4.47 -3.06 -11.15
N GLY A 162 -4.99 -4.25 -11.48
CA GLY A 162 -5.71 -4.48 -12.72
C GLY A 162 -7.04 -3.74 -12.83
N TRP A 163 -7.56 -3.13 -11.77
CA TRP A 163 -8.81 -2.34 -11.82
C TRP A 163 -8.54 -0.84 -11.71
N CYS A 164 -7.28 -0.45 -11.53
CA CYS A 164 -6.86 0.94 -11.54
C CYS A 164 -6.50 1.36 -12.97
N ASP A 165 -6.61 2.64 -13.27
CA ASP A 165 -6.18 3.27 -14.55
C ASP A 165 -6.93 2.85 -15.84
N ARG A 166 -7.75 1.79 -15.82
CA ARG A 166 -8.47 1.30 -17.00
C ARG A 166 -9.52 2.27 -17.56
N ASN A 167 -10.10 3.09 -16.70
CA ASN A 167 -11.20 4.00 -17.03
C ASN A 167 -10.81 5.45 -16.81
N ALA A 168 -9.55 5.81 -17.08
CA ALA A 168 -9.09 7.19 -16.99
C ALA A 168 -10.00 8.07 -17.86
N GLY A 169 -10.69 9.01 -17.22
CA GLY A 169 -11.60 9.96 -17.86
C GLY A 169 -11.06 11.38 -17.76
N THR A 170 -11.69 12.31 -18.46
CA THR A 170 -11.43 13.74 -18.30
C THR A 170 -12.69 14.41 -17.77
N ASP A 171 -12.56 15.27 -16.76
CA ASP A 171 -13.70 16.04 -16.27
C ASP A 171 -13.97 17.30 -17.11
N ALA A 172 -15.07 18.00 -16.82
CA ALA A 172 -15.47 19.20 -17.54
C ALA A 172 -14.43 20.33 -17.52
N HIS A 173 -13.42 20.25 -16.66
CA HIS A 173 -12.33 21.21 -16.52
C HIS A 173 -11.01 20.69 -17.11
N GLY A 174 -11.02 19.57 -17.85
CA GLY A 174 -9.82 19.02 -18.49
C GLY A 174 -8.92 18.23 -17.54
N ASN A 175 -9.35 17.93 -16.30
CA ASN A 175 -8.54 17.17 -15.35
C ASN A 175 -8.70 15.68 -15.58
N THR A 176 -7.61 14.93 -15.46
CA THR A 176 -7.68 13.47 -15.54
C THR A 176 -8.29 12.91 -14.26
N GLN A 177 -9.28 12.03 -14.41
CA GLN A 177 -9.91 11.30 -13.31
C GLN A 177 -9.61 9.82 -13.42
N ILE A 178 -9.08 9.23 -12.35
CA ILE A 178 -8.76 7.81 -12.30
C ILE A 178 -9.46 7.18 -11.11
N ASP A 179 -10.29 6.17 -11.40
CA ASP A 179 -10.84 5.29 -10.37
C ASP A 179 -9.80 4.21 -10.06
N CYS A 180 -9.41 4.12 -8.78
CA CYS A 180 -8.59 3.06 -8.23
C CYS A 180 -9.39 2.26 -7.20
N TYR A 181 -9.14 0.97 -7.12
CA TYR A 181 -9.91 0.06 -6.28
C TYR A 181 -9.04 -0.57 -5.21
N LEU A 182 -9.56 -0.61 -4.00
CA LEU A 182 -8.92 -1.16 -2.82
C LEU A 182 -9.67 -2.40 -2.37
N SER A 183 -9.00 -3.55 -2.35
CA SER A 183 -9.45 -4.72 -1.60
C SER A 183 -9.04 -4.54 -0.16
N MET A 184 -9.94 -4.88 0.77
CA MET A 184 -9.61 -4.88 2.18
C MET A 184 -10.22 -6.08 2.87
N ALA A 185 -9.53 -6.55 3.90
CA ALA A 185 -10.04 -7.59 4.75
C ALA A 185 -10.95 -6.96 5.81
N GLY A 186 -12.13 -7.56 6.02
CA GLY A 186 -12.99 -7.20 7.14
C GLY A 186 -12.51 -7.88 8.42
N LEU A 187 -12.39 -7.14 9.51
CA LEU A 187 -12.28 -7.74 10.84
C LEU A 187 -13.69 -8.13 11.30
N GLY A 188 -14.13 -9.34 10.97
CA GLY A 188 -15.31 -9.91 11.63
C GLY A 188 -15.00 -10.16 13.12
N ASP A 189 -15.98 -9.97 14.00
CA ASP A 189 -15.89 -10.42 15.39
C ASP A 189 -15.75 -11.95 15.43
N THR A 190 -14.51 -12.42 15.42
CA THR A 190 -14.16 -13.84 15.32
C THR A 190 -13.55 -14.35 16.61
N ARG A 191 -13.90 -13.75 17.76
CA ARG A 191 -13.58 -14.31 19.08
C ARG A 191 -14.26 -15.69 19.24
N GLY A 192 -13.60 -16.74 18.77
CA GLY A 192 -13.90 -18.15 19.08
C GLY A 192 -14.89 -18.89 18.19
N LYS A 193 -15.49 -18.28 17.17
CA LYS A 193 -16.39 -18.97 16.22
C LYS A 193 -15.88 -18.73 14.81
N GLY A 194 -15.27 -19.75 14.20
CA GLY A 194 -14.71 -19.65 12.86
C GLY A 194 -15.69 -19.05 11.84
N TRP A 195 -15.15 -18.51 10.75
CA TRP A 195 -15.90 -17.84 9.68
C TRP A 195 -17.04 -18.73 9.15
N ASN A 196 -18.28 -18.46 9.56
CA ASN A 196 -19.44 -19.16 9.02
C ASN A 196 -19.79 -18.62 7.61
N LYS A 197 -20.68 -19.30 6.89
CA LYS A 197 -21.04 -18.94 5.50
C LYS A 197 -21.60 -17.52 5.38
N GLU A 198 -22.27 -17.02 6.42
CA GLU A 198 -22.88 -15.69 6.48
C GLU A 198 -21.83 -14.61 6.80
N THR A 199 -20.90 -14.88 7.71
CA THR A 199 -19.70 -14.08 7.95
C THR A 199 -18.82 -13.99 6.70
N LYS A 200 -18.62 -15.09 5.96
CA LYS A 200 -17.89 -15.06 4.67
C LYS A 200 -18.61 -14.26 3.58
N LYS A 201 -19.95 -14.29 3.57
CA LYS A 201 -20.77 -13.50 2.64
C LYS A 201 -20.77 -12.01 2.99
N ARG A 202 -20.70 -11.68 4.30
CA ARG A 202 -20.70 -10.30 4.82
C ARG A 202 -19.31 -9.65 4.82
N TYR A 203 -18.29 -10.39 5.20
CA TYR A 203 -16.89 -9.95 5.36
C TYR A 203 -15.95 -10.55 4.30
N GLY A 204 -16.50 -10.95 3.15
CA GLY A 204 -15.70 -11.33 1.98
C GLY A 204 -14.76 -10.20 1.53
N VAL A 205 -13.95 -10.44 0.50
CA VAL A 205 -13.10 -9.38 -0.07
C VAL A 205 -13.98 -8.21 -0.47
N ASN A 206 -13.88 -7.12 0.29
CA ASN A 206 -14.66 -5.93 0.04
C ASN A 206 -13.82 -4.97 -0.80
N VAL A 207 -14.46 -4.37 -1.80
CA VAL A 207 -13.80 -3.48 -2.74
C VAL A 207 -14.28 -2.05 -2.53
N GLY A 208 -13.40 -1.20 -2.01
CA GLY A 208 -13.58 0.25 -1.98
C GLY A 208 -13.13 0.89 -3.28
N LYS A 209 -13.72 2.03 -3.64
CA LYS A 209 -13.30 2.84 -4.79
C LYS A 209 -12.82 4.20 -4.31
N LEU A 210 -11.62 4.59 -4.73
CA LEU A 210 -11.09 5.93 -4.57
C LEU A 210 -10.95 6.57 -5.95
N ARG A 211 -11.53 7.76 -6.11
CA ARG A 211 -11.39 8.56 -7.33
C ARG A 211 -10.34 9.62 -7.11
N PHE A 212 -9.28 9.55 -7.89
CA PHE A 212 -8.22 10.56 -7.93
C PHE A 212 -8.49 11.53 -9.06
N LYS A 213 -8.27 12.82 -8.79
CA LYS A 213 -8.35 13.89 -9.78
C LYS A 213 -6.96 14.52 -9.88
N PHE A 214 -6.38 14.45 -11.07
CA PHE A 214 -5.06 14.99 -11.40
C PHE A 214 -5.26 16.28 -12.17
N SER A 215 -4.66 17.35 -11.67
CA SER A 215 -4.69 18.66 -12.30
C SER A 215 -3.90 18.61 -13.61
N SER A 216 -4.38 19.29 -14.65
CA SER A 216 -3.60 19.48 -15.88
C SER A 216 -2.52 20.57 -15.71
N THR A 217 -2.63 21.37 -14.66
CA THR A 217 -1.63 22.35 -14.23
C THR A 217 -0.95 21.84 -12.96
N ASP A 218 0.31 21.46 -13.11
CA ASP A 218 1.23 20.86 -12.11
C ASP A 218 1.06 19.36 -11.84
#